data_AF-A0A2V2MXS4-F1
#
_entry.id   AF-A0A2V2MXS4-F1
#
_cell.length_a   1.000
_cell.length_b   1.000
_cell.length_c   1.000
_cell.angle_alpha   90.00
_cell.angle_beta   90.00
_cell.angle_gamma   90.00
#
_symmetry.space_group_name_H-M   'P 1'
#
loop_
_entity.id
_entity.type
_entity.pdbx_description
1 polymer ?
#
loop_
_entity_poly.entity_id
_entity_poly.type
_entity_poly.pdbx_seq_one_letter_code
_entity_poly.pdbx_strand_id
1 'polypeptide(L)'
;MRDNVRILLYGFLTWLIPFLLSIPFYSGGGLQIDQQLFKSIMIVAGALTGAALIIHLFSVMTMEYQTAGYVTGVAWLLINWGLDIVILIPLSGLDFISYTFQIGLRYLVIPVMTIMAGVVAEHAARKESQV
;
A
#
# COMPACT_ATOMS: atom_id res chain seq x y z
N MET A 1 12.00 15.25 8.03
CA MET A 1 12.31 14.38 6.88
C MET A 1 11.65 14.96 5.64
N ARG A 2 12.34 15.01 4.50
CA ARG A 2 11.77 15.51 3.23
C ARG A 2 10.61 14.62 2.79
N ASP A 3 9.58 15.21 2.19
CA ASP A 3 8.34 14.51 1.78
C ASP A 3 8.64 13.28 0.91
N ASN A 4 9.54 13.38 -0.07
CA ASN A 4 9.93 12.26 -0.92
C ASN A 4 10.47 11.06 -0.13
N VAL A 5 11.25 11.30 0.94
CA VAL A 5 11.79 10.22 1.79
C VAL A 5 10.68 9.57 2.59
N ARG A 6 9.69 10.34 3.08
CA ARG A 6 8.49 9.79 3.73
C ARG A 6 7.68 8.93 2.77
N ILE A 7 7.47 9.41 1.54
CA ILE A 7 6.75 8.68 0.50
C ILE A 7 7.45 7.35 0.22
N LEU A 8 8.76 7.34 -0.02
CA LEU A 8 9.48 6.09 -0.29
C LEU A 8 9.47 5.13 0.91
N LEU A 9 9.74 5.63 2.12
CA LEU A 9 9.73 4.82 3.33
C LEU A 9 8.36 4.19 3.57
N TYR A 10 7.28 4.98 3.46
CA TYR A 10 5.94 4.48 3.72
C TYR A 10 5.47 3.52 2.62
N GLY A 11 5.87 3.74 1.37
CA GLY A 11 5.60 2.79 0.29
C GLY A 11 6.31 1.45 0.49
N PHE A 12 7.49 1.46 1.11
CA PHE A 12 8.14 0.23 1.55
C PHE A 12 7.41 -0.41 2.74
N LEU A 13 6.94 0.38 3.71
CA LEU A 13 6.18 -0.13 4.86
C LEU A 13 4.83 -0.72 4.49
N THR A 14 4.14 -0.20 3.47
CA THR A 14 2.88 -0.80 2.98
C THR A 14 3.06 -2.20 2.42
N TRP A 15 4.26 -2.54 1.96
CA TRP A 15 4.63 -3.90 1.57
C TRP A 15 5.13 -4.72 2.76
N LEU A 16 6.08 -4.16 3.52
CA LEU A 16 6.80 -4.88 4.58
C LEU A 16 5.86 -5.34 5.70
N ILE A 17 4.90 -4.51 6.11
CA ILE A 17 4.03 -4.83 7.24
C ILE A 17 3.12 -6.03 6.91
N PRO A 18 2.35 -6.05 5.80
CA PRO A 18 1.61 -7.24 5.38
C PRO A 18 2.50 -8.45 5.13
N PHE A 19 3.70 -8.25 4.56
CA PHE A 19 4.66 -9.33 4.34
C PHE A 19 5.08 -10.00 5.66
N LEU A 20 5.49 -9.22 6.66
CA LEU A 20 5.85 -9.75 7.98
C LEU A 20 4.65 -10.40 8.69
N LEU A 21 3.46 -9.81 8.54
CA LEU A 21 2.22 -10.40 9.07
C LEU A 21 1.88 -11.73 8.40
N SER A 22 2.34 -11.96 7.17
CA SER A 22 2.08 -13.22 6.46
C SER A 22 2.87 -14.40 7.03
N ILE A 23 4.08 -14.15 7.58
CA ILE A 23 5.03 -15.19 7.98
C ILE A 23 4.44 -16.21 8.96
N PRO A 24 3.72 -15.83 10.04
CA PRO A 24 3.14 -16.78 10.99
C PRO A 24 2.11 -17.75 10.38
N PHE A 25 1.57 -17.45 9.19
CA PHE A 25 0.63 -18.34 8.49
C PHE A 25 1.32 -19.45 7.69
N TYR A 26 2.66 -19.46 7.62
CA TYR A 26 3.44 -20.48 6.92
C TYR A 26 4.20 -21.38 7.90
N SER A 27 4.17 -22.69 7.65
CA SER A 27 4.96 -23.70 8.36
C SER A 27 5.15 -24.93 7.47
N GLY A 28 6.22 -25.71 7.69
CA GLY A 28 6.48 -26.95 6.93
C GLY A 28 6.53 -26.80 5.41
N GLY A 29 6.85 -25.59 4.90
CA GLY A 29 6.89 -25.29 3.46
C GLY A 29 5.55 -24.91 2.84
N GLY A 30 4.48 -24.70 3.62
CA GLY A 30 3.16 -24.37 3.08
C GLY A 30 2.30 -23.48 3.98
N LEU A 31 1.22 -22.96 3.39
CA LEU A 31 0.22 -22.17 4.08
C LEU A 31 -0.60 -23.05 5.05
N GLN A 32 -0.77 -22.61 6.29
CA GLN A 32 -1.40 -23.38 7.37
C GLN A 32 -2.91 -23.15 7.52
N ILE A 33 -3.45 -22.20 6.77
CA ILE A 33 -4.87 -21.84 6.78
C ILE A 33 -5.43 -21.90 5.36
N ASP A 34 -6.75 -21.86 5.24
CA ASP A 34 -7.40 -21.76 3.95
C ASP A 34 -6.85 -20.56 3.13
N GLN A 35 -6.63 -20.79 1.83
CA GLN A 35 -5.99 -19.81 0.95
C GLN A 35 -6.87 -18.56 0.75
N GLN A 36 -8.19 -18.73 0.72
CA GLN A 36 -9.12 -17.61 0.56
C GLN A 36 -9.19 -16.78 1.84
N LEU A 37 -9.20 -17.43 3.01
CA LEU A 37 -9.11 -16.77 4.31
C LEU A 37 -7.80 -15.97 4.42
N PHE A 38 -6.66 -16.57 4.10
CA PHE A 38 -5.36 -15.89 4.08
C PHE A 38 -5.39 -14.63 3.20
N LYS A 39 -5.87 -14.77 1.95
CA LYS A 39 -6.01 -13.65 1.01
C LYS A 39 -6.89 -12.53 1.58
N SER A 40 -7.97 -12.86 2.28
CA SER A 40 -8.88 -11.90 2.89
C SER A 40 -8.21 -11.14 4.04
N ILE A 41 -7.50 -11.86 4.92
CA ILE A 41 -6.71 -11.25 6.01
C ILE A 41 -5.66 -10.31 5.45
N MET A 42 -4.93 -10.72 4.40
CA MET A 42 -3.88 -9.88 3.80
C MET A 42 -4.45 -8.61 3.14
N ILE A 43 -5.63 -8.67 2.51
CA ILE A 43 -6.30 -7.48 1.98
C ILE A 43 -6.64 -6.50 3.12
N VAL A 44 -7.23 -6.99 4.21
CA VAL A 44 -7.58 -6.16 5.38
C VAL A 44 -6.33 -5.56 6.02
N ALA A 45 -5.28 -6.36 6.21
CA ALA A 45 -4.00 -5.90 6.76
C ALA A 45 -3.34 -4.82 5.90
N GLY A 46 -3.31 -5.02 4.59
CA GLY A 46 -2.82 -4.03 3.63
C GLY A 46 -3.63 -2.73 3.66
N ALA A 47 -4.96 -2.84 3.68
CA ALA A 47 -5.85 -1.67 3.74
C ALA A 47 -5.67 -0.87 5.05
N LEU A 48 -5.57 -1.54 6.20
CA LEU A 48 -5.32 -0.91 7.50
C LEU A 48 -3.96 -0.21 7.53
N THR A 49 -2.92 -0.89 7.06
CA THR A 49 -1.57 -0.34 6.97
C THR A 49 -1.54 0.90 6.07
N GLY A 50 -2.10 0.78 4.86
CA GLY A 50 -2.19 1.87 3.90
C GLY A 50 -2.97 3.06 4.45
N ALA A 51 -4.14 2.84 5.03
CA ALA A 51 -4.96 3.90 5.61
C ALA A 51 -4.23 4.64 6.75
N ALA A 52 -3.62 3.90 7.69
CA ALA A 52 -2.88 4.50 8.79
C ALA A 52 -1.69 5.35 8.30
N LEU A 53 -0.92 4.84 7.34
CA LEU A 53 0.21 5.56 6.75
C LEU A 53 -0.23 6.77 5.93
N ILE A 54 -1.35 6.68 5.20
CA ILE A 54 -1.92 7.82 4.47
C ILE A 54 -2.34 8.92 5.45
N ILE A 55 -3.10 8.58 6.50
CA ILE A 55 -3.54 9.56 7.51
C ILE A 55 -2.32 10.28 8.11
N HIS A 56 -1.29 9.53 8.50
CA HIS A 56 -0.09 10.11 9.08
C HIS A 56 0.73 10.90 8.04
N LEU A 57 0.81 10.45 6.79
CA LEU A 57 1.55 11.17 5.75
C LEU A 57 0.91 12.52 5.44
N PHE A 58 -0.41 12.57 5.31
CA PHE A 58 -1.15 13.79 5.00
C PHE A 58 -1.16 14.79 6.15
N SER A 59 -1.00 14.35 7.41
CA SER A 59 -0.93 15.27 8.55
C SER A 59 0.43 15.95 8.74
N VAL A 60 1.49 15.48 8.06
CA VAL A 60 2.87 15.94 8.26
C VAL A 60 3.56 16.41 6.98
N MET A 61 2.89 16.30 5.83
CA MET A 61 3.45 16.72 4.55
C MET A 61 3.38 18.23 4.36
N THR A 62 4.27 18.73 3.50
CA THR A 62 4.28 20.14 3.09
C THR A 62 3.84 20.35 1.65
N MET A 63 3.75 19.28 0.87
CA MET A 63 3.24 19.31 -0.51
C MET A 63 1.73 19.57 -0.54
N GLU A 64 1.26 20.24 -1.60
CA GLU A 64 -0.16 20.37 -1.93
C GLU A 64 -0.86 19.01 -1.95
N TYR A 65 -2.03 18.90 -1.30
CA TYR A 65 -2.67 17.62 -0.99
C TYR A 65 -2.97 16.78 -2.24
N GLN A 66 -3.45 17.41 -3.31
CA GLN A 66 -3.73 16.71 -4.56
C GLN A 66 -2.46 16.12 -5.18
N THR A 67 -1.42 16.95 -5.31
CA THR A 67 -0.11 16.52 -5.86
C THR A 67 0.46 15.38 -5.03
N ALA A 68 0.38 15.48 -3.71
CA ALA A 68 0.87 14.44 -2.82
C ALA A 68 0.10 13.14 -2.96
N GLY A 69 -1.23 13.18 -3.16
CA GLY A 69 -2.04 12.00 -3.42
C GLY A 69 -1.62 11.23 -4.67
N TYR A 70 -1.39 11.93 -5.78
CA TYR A 70 -0.93 11.33 -7.03
C TYR A 70 0.50 10.77 -6.93
N VAL A 71 1.44 11.58 -6.42
CA VAL A 71 2.86 11.17 -6.30
C VAL A 71 2.99 9.97 -5.36
N THR A 72 2.30 9.99 -4.23
CA THR A 72 2.29 8.88 -3.27
C THR A 72 1.70 7.62 -3.90
N GLY A 73 0.57 7.74 -4.59
CA GLY A 73 -0.12 6.61 -5.22
C GLY A 73 0.74 5.89 -6.25
N VAL A 74 1.37 6.65 -7.15
CA VAL A 74 2.26 6.09 -8.17
C VAL A 74 3.50 5.48 -7.53
N ALA A 75 4.15 6.21 -6.61
CA ALA A 75 5.37 5.72 -5.96
C ALA A 75 5.13 4.41 -5.20
N TRP A 76 4.07 4.34 -4.40
CA TRP A 76 3.76 3.17 -3.59
C TRP A 76 3.36 1.97 -4.45
N LEU A 77 2.59 2.18 -5.51
CA LEU A 77 2.26 1.12 -6.47
C LEU A 77 3.52 0.51 -7.08
N LEU A 78 4.44 1.35 -7.57
CA LEU A 78 5.69 0.89 -8.17
C LEU A 78 6.60 0.19 -7.17
N ILE A 79 6.68 0.68 -5.93
CA ILE A 79 7.44 0.04 -4.86
C ILE A 79 6.87 -1.35 -4.57
N ASN A 80 5.56 -1.48 -4.39
CA ASN A 80 4.93 -2.75 -4.05
C ASN A 80 5.07 -3.78 -5.18
N TRP A 81 4.80 -3.38 -6.43
CA TRP A 81 5.06 -4.26 -7.58
C TRP A 81 6.54 -4.62 -7.71
N GLY A 82 7.45 -3.67 -7.52
CA GLY A 82 8.89 -3.94 -7.60
C GLY A 82 9.35 -4.94 -6.55
N LEU A 83 8.91 -4.78 -5.29
CA LEU A 83 9.23 -5.71 -4.20
C LEU A 83 8.63 -7.09 -4.44
N ASP A 84 7.42 -7.17 -4.97
CA ASP A 84 6.84 -8.45 -5.31
C ASP A 84 7.59 -9.16 -6.42
N ILE A 85 7.94 -8.46 -7.49
CA ILE A 85 8.70 -9.05 -8.61
C ILE A 85 10.06 -9.57 -8.13
N VAL A 86 10.74 -8.82 -7.26
CA VAL A 86 12.09 -9.14 -6.78
C VAL A 86 12.08 -10.19 -5.67
N ILE A 87 11.05 -10.19 -4.81
CA ILE A 87 11.03 -10.98 -3.57
C ILE A 87 9.86 -11.97 -3.58
N LEU A 88 8.62 -11.49 -3.70
CA LEU A 88 7.44 -12.33 -3.48
C LEU A 88 7.25 -13.39 -4.58
N ILE A 89 7.44 -13.04 -5.85
CA ILE A 89 7.29 -13.96 -6.97
C ILE A 89 8.30 -15.12 -6.85
N PRO A 90 9.62 -14.87 -6.69
CA PRO A 90 10.57 -15.96 -6.48
C PRO A 90 10.28 -16.80 -5.23
N LEU A 91 9.86 -16.16 -4.13
CA LEU A 91 9.59 -16.85 -2.87
C LEU A 91 8.33 -17.73 -2.93
N SER A 92 7.29 -17.27 -3.62
CA SER A 92 5.99 -17.95 -3.71
C SER A 92 5.94 -19.03 -4.79
N GLY A 93 6.88 -19.01 -5.76
CA GLY A 93 6.87 -19.91 -6.91
C GLY A 93 5.73 -19.64 -7.91
N LEU A 94 5.05 -18.50 -7.79
CA LEU A 94 4.00 -18.10 -8.73
C LEU A 94 4.62 -17.67 -10.07
N ASP A 95 3.94 -17.98 -11.17
CA ASP A 95 4.24 -17.33 -12.45
C ASP A 95 3.70 -15.90 -12.48
N PHE A 96 4.21 -15.09 -13.41
CA PHE A 96 3.88 -13.67 -13.51
C PHE A 96 2.39 -13.40 -13.78
N ILE A 97 1.72 -14.25 -14.55
CA ILE A 97 0.29 -14.08 -14.88
C ILE A 97 -0.55 -14.41 -13.66
N SER A 98 -0.27 -15.54 -13.00
CA SER A 98 -0.92 -15.90 -11.73
C SER A 98 -0.72 -14.83 -10.67
N TYR A 99 0.50 -14.31 -10.52
CA TYR A 99 0.79 -13.19 -9.63
C TYR A 99 -0.08 -11.97 -9.95
N THR A 100 -0.15 -11.57 -11.22
CA THR A 100 -0.87 -10.36 -11.65
C THR A 100 -2.34 -10.45 -11.26
N PHE A 101 -3.00 -11.57 -11.55
CA PHE A 101 -4.42 -11.75 -11.24
C PHE A 101 -4.71 -11.95 -9.75
N GLN A 102 -3.83 -12.63 -9.02
CA GLN A 102 -4.08 -12.97 -7.63
C GLN A 102 -3.65 -11.87 -6.66
N ILE A 103 -2.66 -11.05 -7.02
CA ILE A 103 -1.99 -10.11 -6.13
C ILE A 103 -1.78 -8.76 -6.82
N GLY A 104 -1.12 -8.73 -7.98
CA GLY A 104 -0.69 -7.51 -8.64
C GLY A 104 -1.81 -6.48 -8.86
N LEU A 105 -2.98 -6.89 -9.34
CA LEU A 105 -4.14 -6.02 -9.55
C LEU A 105 -4.71 -5.43 -8.25
N ARG A 106 -4.53 -6.10 -7.12
CA ARG A 106 -5.06 -5.62 -5.83
C ARG A 106 -4.37 -4.34 -5.37
N TYR A 107 -3.11 -4.12 -5.76
CA TYR A 107 -2.41 -2.88 -5.44
C TYR A 107 -2.97 -1.64 -6.14
N LEU A 108 -3.84 -1.78 -7.14
CA LEU A 108 -4.54 -0.61 -7.71
C LEU A 108 -5.42 0.11 -6.67
N VAL A 109 -5.72 -0.54 -5.54
CA VAL A 109 -6.36 0.14 -4.39
C VAL A 109 -5.47 1.25 -3.81
N ILE A 110 -4.14 1.13 -3.91
CA ILE A 110 -3.19 2.12 -3.39
C ILE A 110 -3.40 3.50 -4.03
N PRO A 111 -3.26 3.67 -5.37
CA PRO A 111 -3.47 4.97 -5.99
C PRO A 111 -4.91 5.48 -5.78
N VAL A 112 -5.90 4.59 -5.77
CA VAL A 112 -7.29 4.99 -5.45
C VAL A 112 -7.35 5.63 -4.07
N MET A 113 -6.82 4.98 -3.03
CA MET A 113 -6.86 5.49 -1.66
C MET A 113 -6.07 6.79 -1.49
N THR A 114 -4.85 6.88 -2.03
CA THR A 114 -4.00 8.07 -1.84
C THR A 114 -4.54 9.28 -2.60
N ILE A 115 -5.05 9.09 -3.83
CA ILE A 115 -5.64 10.17 -4.61
C ILE A 115 -6.93 10.66 -3.95
N MET A 116 -7.80 9.74 -3.53
CA MET A 116 -9.05 10.13 -2.86
C MET A 116 -8.77 10.84 -1.53
N ALA A 117 -7.78 10.40 -0.75
CA ALA A 117 -7.36 11.11 0.46
C ALA A 117 -6.87 12.53 0.16
N GLY A 118 -6.04 12.71 -0.87
CA GLY A 118 -5.59 14.04 -1.28
C GLY A 118 -6.70 14.94 -1.78
N VAL A 119 -7.66 14.41 -2.53
CA VAL A 119 -8.85 15.15 -2.94
C VAL A 119 -9.67 15.60 -1.72
N VAL A 120 -9.92 14.70 -0.76
CA VAL A 120 -10.71 15.03 0.44
C VAL A 120 -10.00 16.08 1.31
N ALA A 121 -8.69 15.92 1.53
CA ALA A 121 -7.90 16.87 2.32
C ALA A 121 -7.89 18.27 1.71
N GLU A 122 -7.75 18.36 0.39
CA GLU A 122 -7.82 19.62 -0.35
C GLU A 122 -9.18 20.32 -0.18
N HIS A 123 -10.28 19.58 -0.30
CA HIS A 123 -11.62 20.15 -0.13
C HIS A 123 -11.85 20.62 1.31
N ALA A 124 -11.35 19.88 2.30
CA ALA A 124 -11.44 20.26 3.71
C ALA A 124 -10.68 21.56 3.99
N ALA A 125 -9.43 21.68 3.52
CA ALA A 125 -8.59 22.86 3.72
C ALA A 125 -9.18 24.13 3.05
N ARG A 126 -9.74 23.99 1.84
CA ARG A 126 -10.43 25.11 1.17
C ARG A 126 -11.66 25.58 1.94
N LYS A 127 -12.43 24.64 2.52
CA LYS A 127 -13.63 24.96 3.30
C LYS A 127 -13.29 25.74 4.57
N GLU A 128 -12.23 25.34 5.28
CA GLU A 128 -11.75 26.07 6.48
C GLU A 128 -11.29 27.49 6.15
N SER A 129 -10.72 27.71 4.97
CA SER A 129 -10.25 29.04 4.54
C SER A 129 -11.39 30.02 4.21
N GLN A 130 -12.64 29.56 4.17
CA GLN A 130 -13.83 30.36 3.85
C GLN A 130 -14.66 30.73 5.10
N VAL A 131 -14.26 30.27 6.29
CA VAL A 131 -14.93 30.53 7.59
C VAL A 131 -14.08 31.49 8.42
#